data_AF-A1WJ96-F1
#
_entry.id   AF-A1WJ96-F1
#
_cell.length_a   1.000
_cell.length_b   1.000
_cell.length_c   1.000
_cell.angle_alpha   90.00
_cell.angle_beta   90.00
_cell.angle_gamma   90.00
#
_symmetry.space_group_name_H-M   'P 1'
#
loop_
_entity.id
_entity.type
_entity.pdbx_description
1 polymer ?
#
loop_
_entity_poly.entity_id
_entity_poly.type
_entity_poly.pdbx_seq_one_letter_code
_entity_poly.pdbx_strand_id
1 'polypeptide(L)'
;MDDKILVRVGLSRLRHPLPPVKLMVAHSAAAGIISENGAVVWNALLTFIENQELESEVAEALMVAFLAKKSPLVTVAALHRVIARPSPLSDYILMGITGQPVLINAWSKSHSGEVPKRYTISEYAQSLTAAHLVPPILRTRLAALEKQHDLPFLRQWEYEIECLVCRLGAPSGSDRDYWSKDPDAVALQISHACHFGRSAYLRTLALAFDLWGMSEEIVHEEVKYAIPCDLVYAQILPGECPVWAAGLQEALPDDANKCSTLIGQMVRDCSAGGELLMYLNAPLGISNMYRAELRITSCYVNNESARPKDGFALHDYLLNRMISLTESLVNKIDVKPFGFLPGVFPNNVSMLPGVIPGPMRHFGYLVSDLLSRFPYLPANHSVGKSMTAKPTRGGIDIDADGVHIGHLTYWNQRWQPTHSKGIGTPCGTALTLKEAHLEGFSPNPVFRLQRYWELKIFERDNSHMNWNKRTLYGRVLDSLDTNPVCKL
;
A
#
# COMPACT_ATOMS: atom_id res chain seq x y z
N MET A 1 -18.18 3.04 32.24
CA MET A 1 -18.71 2.55 30.95
C MET A 1 -18.25 1.11 30.84
N ASP A 2 -19.12 0.15 30.53
CA ASP A 2 -18.76 -1.28 30.43
C ASP A 2 -17.71 -1.47 29.32
N ASP A 3 -16.58 -2.12 29.64
CA ASP A 3 -15.48 -2.38 28.72
C ASP A 3 -15.96 -3.07 27.44
N LYS A 4 -17.00 -3.91 27.53
CA LYS A 4 -17.62 -4.55 26.36
C LYS A 4 -18.25 -3.55 25.41
N ILE A 5 -18.88 -2.49 25.92
CA ILE A 5 -19.48 -1.44 25.10
C ILE A 5 -18.39 -0.65 24.40
N LEU A 6 -17.33 -0.27 25.12
CA LEU A 6 -16.19 0.45 24.56
C LEU A 6 -15.53 -0.33 23.41
N VAL A 7 -15.28 -1.63 23.61
CA VAL A 7 -14.70 -2.49 22.58
C VAL A 7 -15.61 -2.60 21.36
N ARG A 8 -16.93 -2.78 21.54
CA ARG A 8 -17.88 -2.85 20.42
C ARG A 8 -17.94 -1.56 19.62
N VAL A 9 -17.92 -0.40 20.29
CA VAL A 9 -17.84 0.92 19.66
C VAL A 9 -16.48 1.14 18.98
N GLY A 10 -15.40 0.57 19.52
CA GLY A 10 -14.09 0.54 18.88
C GLY A 10 -14.13 -0.23 17.55
N LEU A 11 -14.59 -1.48 17.59
CA LEU A 11 -14.65 -2.38 16.42
C LEU A 11 -15.62 -1.90 15.34
N SER A 12 -16.71 -1.21 15.69
CA SER A 12 -17.64 -0.67 14.69
C SER A 12 -16.98 0.34 13.74
N ARG A 13 -15.85 0.94 14.14
CA ARG A 13 -15.04 1.82 13.27
C ARG A 13 -14.32 1.08 12.14
N LEU A 14 -14.30 -0.26 12.12
CA LEU A 14 -13.92 -1.03 10.92
C LEU A 14 -14.88 -0.75 9.75
N ARG A 15 -16.10 -0.27 10.02
CA ARG A 15 -17.05 0.17 8.98
C ARG A 15 -16.83 1.62 8.52
N HIS A 16 -15.82 2.31 9.06
CA HIS A 16 -15.54 3.69 8.66
C HIS A 16 -15.09 3.75 7.20
N PRO A 17 -15.59 4.67 6.36
CA PRO A 17 -15.27 4.68 4.93
C PRO A 17 -13.81 5.02 4.60
N LEU A 18 -13.00 5.44 5.58
CA LEU A 18 -11.61 5.84 5.38
C LEU A 18 -10.66 4.68 5.69
N PRO A 19 -9.91 4.16 4.70
CA PRO A 19 -9.01 3.03 4.91
C PRO A 19 -7.99 3.20 6.05
N PRO A 20 -7.33 4.37 6.23
CA PRO A 20 -6.38 4.56 7.32
C PRO A 20 -7.01 4.40 8.71
N VAL A 21 -8.26 4.82 8.88
CA VAL A 21 -9.02 4.63 10.13
C VAL A 21 -9.26 3.15 10.38
N LYS A 22 -9.69 2.40 9.35
CA LYS A 22 -9.88 0.94 9.46
C LYS A 22 -8.58 0.23 9.87
N LEU A 23 -7.44 0.61 9.27
CA LEU A 23 -6.13 0.05 9.60
C LEU A 23 -5.73 0.35 11.06
N MET A 24 -5.89 1.60 11.52
CA MET A 24 -5.61 1.99 12.92
C MET A 24 -6.48 1.22 13.91
N VAL A 25 -7.76 1.01 13.59
CA VAL A 25 -8.69 0.24 14.42
C VAL A 25 -8.25 -1.23 14.47
N ALA A 26 -7.85 -1.80 13.34
CA ALA A 26 -7.38 -3.17 13.28
C ALA A 26 -6.13 -3.41 14.14
N HIS A 27 -5.14 -2.51 14.05
CA HIS A 27 -3.95 -2.52 14.91
C HIS A 27 -4.31 -2.36 16.39
N SER A 28 -5.19 -1.43 16.72
CA SER A 28 -5.59 -1.16 18.11
C SER A 28 -6.33 -2.34 18.72
N ALA A 29 -7.23 -2.97 17.96
CA ALA A 29 -7.94 -4.17 18.38
C ALA A 29 -7.00 -5.37 18.51
N ALA A 30 -6.04 -5.54 17.60
CA ALA A 30 -5.04 -6.59 17.68
C ALA A 30 -4.16 -6.44 18.92
N ALA A 31 -3.69 -5.22 19.22
CA ALA A 31 -2.97 -4.92 20.46
C ALA A 31 -3.84 -5.23 21.70
N GLY A 32 -5.12 -4.90 21.65
CA GLY A 32 -6.10 -5.26 22.68
C GLY A 32 -6.20 -6.78 22.91
N ILE A 33 -6.24 -7.60 21.85
CA ILE A 33 -6.27 -9.06 21.93
C ILE A 33 -4.98 -9.65 22.54
N ILE A 34 -3.84 -9.00 22.32
CA ILE A 34 -2.53 -9.42 22.86
C ILE A 34 -2.37 -9.01 24.34
N SER A 35 -3.15 -8.03 24.81
CA SER A 35 -3.09 -7.54 26.20
C SER A 35 -3.69 -8.50 27.24
N GLU A 36 -3.50 -8.19 28.52
CA GLU A 36 -4.04 -8.95 29.66
C GLU A 36 -5.58 -9.15 29.60
N ASN A 37 -6.30 -8.18 29.02
CA ASN A 37 -7.76 -8.24 28.85
C ASN A 37 -8.19 -8.80 27.48
N GLY A 38 -7.30 -9.52 26.79
CA GLY A 38 -7.48 -9.94 25.40
C GLY A 38 -8.74 -10.75 25.12
N ALA A 39 -9.23 -11.52 26.08
CA ALA A 39 -10.46 -12.32 25.92
C ALA A 39 -11.71 -11.47 25.64
N VAL A 40 -11.81 -10.28 26.25
CA VAL A 40 -12.96 -9.37 26.02
C VAL A 40 -12.95 -8.87 24.58
N VAL A 41 -11.78 -8.44 24.10
CA VAL A 41 -11.61 -7.94 22.73
C VAL A 41 -11.81 -9.04 21.71
N TRP A 42 -11.26 -10.23 21.97
CA TRP A 42 -11.39 -11.40 21.12
C TRP A 42 -12.85 -11.84 20.95
N ASN A 43 -13.60 -11.98 22.04
CA ASN A 43 -15.01 -12.36 21.99
C ASN A 43 -15.87 -11.32 21.26
N ALA A 44 -15.56 -10.03 21.44
CA ALA A 44 -16.23 -8.97 20.70
C ALA A 44 -15.89 -8.99 19.21
N LEU A 45 -14.65 -9.33 18.82
CA LEU A 45 -14.25 -9.52 17.44
C LEU A 45 -14.96 -10.72 16.80
N LEU A 46 -15.05 -11.85 17.49
CA LEU A 46 -15.77 -13.03 17.01
C LEU A 46 -17.25 -12.70 16.75
N THR A 47 -17.90 -12.01 17.70
CA THR A 47 -19.27 -11.52 17.54
C THR A 47 -19.37 -10.53 16.38
N PHE A 48 -18.38 -9.66 16.19
CA PHE A 48 -18.35 -8.73 15.07
C PHE A 48 -18.28 -9.49 13.73
N ILE A 49 -17.38 -10.47 13.59
CA ILE A 49 -17.23 -11.28 12.37
C ILE A 49 -18.53 -12.01 12.02
N GLU A 50 -19.19 -12.62 13.01
CA GLU A 50 -20.46 -13.34 12.84
C GLU A 50 -21.57 -12.47 12.25
N ASN A 51 -21.55 -11.17 12.56
CA ASN A 51 -22.56 -10.21 12.14
C ASN A 51 -22.21 -9.47 10.83
N GLN A 52 -21.18 -9.89 10.09
CA GLN A 52 -20.90 -9.32 8.76
C GLN A 52 -21.77 -9.97 7.69
N GLU A 53 -22.24 -9.17 6.74
CA GLU A 53 -23.20 -9.61 5.72
C GLU A 53 -22.52 -9.93 4.38
N LEU A 54 -21.33 -9.39 4.18
CA LEU A 54 -20.52 -9.49 2.97
C LEU A 54 -19.17 -10.17 3.22
N GLU A 55 -18.72 -10.95 2.25
CA GLU A 55 -17.44 -11.67 2.26
C GLU A 55 -16.24 -10.70 2.43
N SER A 56 -16.30 -9.52 1.81
CA SER A 56 -15.23 -8.52 1.93
C SER A 56 -15.17 -7.83 3.31
N GLU A 57 -16.28 -7.73 4.03
CA GLU A 57 -16.30 -7.18 5.40
C GLU A 57 -15.71 -8.19 6.39
N VAL A 58 -16.01 -9.48 6.19
CA VAL A 58 -15.36 -10.57 6.91
C VAL A 58 -13.84 -10.49 6.71
N ALA A 59 -13.37 -10.31 5.47
CA ALA A 59 -11.94 -10.18 5.19
C ALA A 59 -11.28 -9.01 5.93
N GLU A 60 -11.94 -7.84 6.02
CA GLU A 60 -11.41 -6.72 6.83
C GLU A 60 -11.33 -7.07 8.32
N ALA A 61 -12.34 -7.72 8.88
CA ALA A 61 -12.34 -8.13 10.29
C ALA A 61 -11.26 -9.19 10.58
N LEU A 62 -11.01 -10.10 9.63
CA LEU A 62 -9.95 -11.11 9.75
C LEU A 62 -8.55 -10.50 9.76
N MET A 63 -8.34 -9.29 9.21
CA MET A 63 -7.07 -8.58 9.34
C MET A 63 -6.69 -8.33 10.81
N VAL A 64 -7.67 -8.14 11.70
CA VAL A 64 -7.43 -8.00 13.14
C VAL A 64 -6.84 -9.29 13.71
N ALA A 65 -7.44 -10.44 13.38
CA ALA A 65 -6.95 -11.74 13.80
C ALA A 65 -5.54 -12.03 13.23
N PHE A 66 -5.30 -11.66 11.97
CA PHE A 66 -3.97 -11.74 11.35
C PHE A 66 -2.91 -10.94 12.10
N LEU A 67 -3.22 -9.68 12.47
CA LEU A 67 -2.30 -8.85 13.25
C LEU A 67 -2.08 -9.40 14.67
N ALA A 68 -3.09 -10.06 15.23
CA ALA A 68 -3.04 -10.70 16.55
C ALA A 68 -2.57 -12.17 16.53
N LYS A 69 -2.10 -12.71 15.40
CA LYS A 69 -1.83 -14.16 15.22
C LYS A 69 -0.83 -14.79 16.19
N LYS A 70 -0.03 -13.99 16.89
CA LYS A 70 0.89 -14.45 17.95
C LYS A 70 0.19 -14.70 19.28
N SER A 71 -1.04 -14.22 19.47
CA SER A 71 -1.82 -14.45 20.68
C SER A 71 -2.40 -15.86 20.69
N PRO A 72 -2.32 -16.60 21.82
CA PRO A 72 -2.90 -17.94 21.93
C PRO A 72 -4.43 -17.96 21.85
N LEU A 73 -5.09 -16.80 21.99
CA LEU A 73 -6.54 -16.67 21.82
C LEU A 73 -6.97 -16.85 20.36
N VAL A 74 -6.11 -16.47 19.41
CA VAL A 74 -6.43 -16.51 17.98
C VAL A 74 -6.29 -17.94 17.48
N THR A 75 -7.44 -18.59 17.27
CA THR A 75 -7.49 -19.95 16.72
C THR A 75 -8.34 -19.98 15.45
N VAL A 76 -7.85 -20.69 14.43
CA VAL A 76 -8.60 -20.86 13.17
C VAL A 76 -9.90 -21.63 13.37
N ALA A 77 -9.95 -22.56 14.35
CA ALA A 77 -11.18 -23.25 14.72
C ALA A 77 -12.27 -22.28 15.21
N ALA A 78 -11.92 -21.30 16.06
CA ALA A 78 -12.87 -20.29 16.52
C ALA A 78 -13.32 -19.37 15.38
N LEU A 79 -12.41 -18.99 14.49
CA LEU A 79 -12.72 -18.15 13.32
C LEU A 79 -13.66 -18.87 12.35
N HIS A 80 -13.37 -20.13 11.98
CA HIS A 80 -14.25 -20.91 11.08
C HIS A 80 -15.67 -21.04 11.63
N ARG A 81 -15.83 -21.14 12.95
CA ARG A 81 -17.16 -21.26 13.56
C ARG A 81 -18.02 -20.00 13.38
N VAL A 82 -17.39 -18.82 13.33
CA VAL A 82 -18.11 -17.53 13.29
C VAL A 82 -18.16 -16.89 11.91
N ILE A 83 -17.39 -17.37 10.93
CA ILE A 83 -17.42 -16.83 9.56
C ILE A 83 -18.76 -17.20 8.91
N ALA A 84 -19.70 -16.26 8.90
CA ALA A 84 -21.04 -16.45 8.30
C ALA A 84 -21.03 -16.33 6.76
N ARG A 85 -19.97 -15.75 6.19
CA ARG A 85 -19.78 -15.50 4.76
C ARG A 85 -18.39 -15.97 4.32
N PRO A 86 -18.17 -17.29 4.22
CA PRO A 86 -16.88 -17.82 3.80
C PRO A 86 -16.59 -17.42 2.34
N SER A 87 -15.31 -17.19 2.06
CA SER A 87 -14.82 -16.84 0.72
C SER A 87 -13.41 -17.39 0.50
N PRO A 88 -12.95 -17.54 -0.75
CA PRO A 88 -11.56 -17.93 -0.98
C PRO A 88 -10.56 -16.90 -0.42
N LEU A 89 -10.97 -15.62 -0.24
CA LEU A 89 -10.17 -14.61 0.43
C LEU A 89 -10.09 -14.79 1.95
N SER A 90 -11.18 -15.22 2.61
CA SER A 90 -11.10 -15.52 4.05
C SER A 90 -10.13 -16.67 4.30
N ASP A 91 -10.14 -17.69 3.45
CA ASP A 91 -9.19 -18.81 3.56
C ASP A 91 -7.75 -18.36 3.33
N TYR A 92 -7.50 -17.51 2.32
CA TYR A 92 -6.19 -16.90 2.11
C TYR A 92 -5.66 -16.16 3.36
N ILE A 93 -6.51 -15.41 4.07
CA ILE A 93 -6.12 -14.72 5.30
C ILE A 93 -5.90 -15.71 6.46
N LEU A 94 -6.73 -16.75 6.57
CA LEU A 94 -6.55 -17.82 7.56
C LEU A 94 -5.24 -18.59 7.35
N MET A 95 -4.84 -18.83 6.09
CA MET A 95 -3.52 -19.39 5.76
C MET A 95 -2.39 -18.46 6.24
N GLY A 96 -2.57 -17.14 6.10
CA GLY A 96 -1.62 -16.15 6.63
C GLY A 96 -1.52 -16.11 8.17
N ILE A 97 -2.55 -16.58 8.88
CA ILE A 97 -2.58 -16.71 10.34
C ILE A 97 -1.81 -17.97 10.78
N THR A 98 -2.04 -19.11 10.13
CA THR A 98 -1.47 -20.41 10.54
C THR A 98 -0.13 -20.72 9.89
N GLY A 99 0.17 -20.12 8.75
CA GLY A 99 1.25 -20.54 7.86
C GLY A 99 1.02 -21.89 7.20
N GLN A 100 -0.21 -22.41 7.23
CA GLN A 100 -0.59 -23.72 6.70
C GLN A 100 -1.79 -23.60 5.76
N PRO A 101 -1.89 -24.42 4.70
CA PRO A 101 -3.05 -24.42 3.82
C PRO A 101 -4.31 -24.83 4.58
N VAL A 102 -5.44 -24.23 4.21
CA VAL A 102 -6.76 -24.66 4.70
C VAL A 102 -7.15 -25.92 3.94
N LEU A 103 -7.52 -26.98 4.66
CA LEU A 103 -7.78 -28.30 4.07
C LEU A 103 -9.20 -28.45 3.50
N ILE A 104 -10.13 -27.60 3.92
CA ILE A 104 -11.55 -27.68 3.54
C ILE A 104 -12.00 -26.32 3.02
N ASN A 105 -12.33 -26.27 1.73
CA ASN A 105 -12.83 -25.08 1.05
C ASN A 105 -14.30 -24.83 1.42
N ALA A 106 -14.54 -24.30 2.62
CA ALA A 106 -15.88 -23.93 3.10
C ALA A 106 -16.58 -22.89 2.19
N TRP A 107 -15.81 -22.19 1.37
CA TRP A 107 -16.27 -21.19 0.43
C TRP A 107 -16.68 -21.73 -0.94
N SER A 108 -16.37 -22.98 -1.28
CA SER A 108 -16.58 -23.55 -2.63
C SER A 108 -17.97 -23.26 -3.21
N LYS A 109 -19.01 -23.42 -2.38
CA LYS A 109 -20.42 -23.17 -2.77
C LYS A 109 -20.94 -21.77 -2.41
N SER A 110 -20.05 -20.83 -2.13
CA SER A 110 -20.41 -19.46 -1.72
C SER A 110 -20.64 -18.58 -2.94
N HIS A 111 -21.68 -18.91 -3.71
CA HIS A 111 -22.11 -18.19 -4.90
C HIS A 111 -23.62 -18.31 -5.09
N SER A 112 -24.18 -17.52 -6.01
CA SER A 112 -25.63 -17.48 -6.29
C SER A 112 -26.05 -18.40 -7.44
N GLY A 113 -25.10 -19.16 -7.99
CA GLY A 113 -25.30 -20.08 -9.12
C GLY A 113 -25.00 -19.40 -10.46
N GLU A 114 -25.02 -20.17 -11.55
CA GLU A 114 -24.70 -19.64 -12.87
C GLU A 114 -25.73 -18.58 -13.31
N VAL A 115 -25.21 -17.52 -13.92
CA VAL A 115 -26.02 -16.46 -14.49
C VAL A 115 -27.05 -17.03 -15.49
N PRO A 116 -28.35 -16.75 -15.33
CA PRO A 116 -29.37 -17.26 -16.25
C PRO A 116 -29.13 -16.82 -17.70
N LYS A 117 -29.44 -17.70 -18.67
CA LYS A 117 -29.23 -17.40 -20.11
C LYS A 117 -29.91 -16.11 -20.57
N ARG A 118 -31.08 -15.77 -20.00
CA ARG A 118 -31.86 -14.56 -20.33
C ARG A 118 -31.64 -13.40 -19.35
N TYR A 119 -30.62 -13.49 -18.50
CA TYR A 119 -30.27 -12.40 -17.58
C TYR A 119 -29.93 -11.13 -18.36
N THR A 120 -30.60 -10.04 -17.98
CA THR A 120 -30.35 -8.68 -18.46
C THR A 120 -29.93 -7.86 -17.26
N ILE A 121 -28.79 -7.19 -17.36
CA ILE A 121 -28.25 -6.44 -16.23
C ILE A 121 -29.12 -5.24 -15.89
N SER A 122 -29.47 -5.08 -14.61
CA SER A 122 -30.19 -3.90 -14.14
C SER A 122 -29.37 -2.61 -14.30
N GLU A 123 -30.02 -1.48 -14.57
CA GLU A 123 -29.36 -0.15 -14.63
C GLU A 123 -28.57 0.15 -13.35
N TYR A 124 -29.08 -0.32 -12.21
CA TYR A 124 -28.41 -0.19 -10.92
C TYR A 124 -27.10 -1.01 -10.86
N ALA A 125 -27.11 -2.28 -11.25
CA ALA A 125 -25.91 -3.10 -11.31
C ALA A 125 -24.87 -2.52 -12.30
N GLN A 126 -25.32 -1.99 -13.44
CA GLN A 126 -24.46 -1.25 -14.38
C GLN A 126 -23.82 -0.02 -13.73
N SER A 127 -24.58 0.74 -12.93
CA SER A 127 -24.06 1.93 -12.24
C SER A 127 -22.97 1.58 -11.22
N LEU A 128 -23.10 0.46 -10.51
CA LEU A 128 -22.11 -0.02 -9.54
C LEU A 128 -20.81 -0.49 -10.22
N THR A 129 -20.91 -1.11 -11.40
CA THR A 129 -19.75 -1.60 -12.16
C THR A 129 -19.10 -0.52 -13.04
N ALA A 130 -19.76 0.63 -13.21
CA ALA A 130 -19.25 1.77 -13.97
C ALA A 130 -18.16 2.57 -13.22
N ALA A 131 -16.99 1.96 -13.00
CA ALA A 131 -15.67 2.59 -12.80
C ALA A 131 -15.40 3.59 -11.63
N HIS A 132 -16.39 4.08 -10.87
CA HIS A 132 -16.15 5.04 -9.77
C HIS A 132 -16.43 4.49 -8.36
N LEU A 133 -17.14 3.36 -8.23
CA LEU A 133 -17.49 2.77 -6.93
C LEU A 133 -16.80 1.42 -6.67
N VAL A 134 -16.47 0.65 -7.69
CA VAL A 134 -15.79 -0.65 -7.55
C VAL A 134 -14.40 -0.55 -8.21
N PRO A 135 -13.32 -1.07 -7.59
CA PRO A 135 -11.98 -0.93 -8.13
C PRO A 135 -11.88 -1.44 -9.58
N PRO A 136 -11.44 -0.60 -10.54
CA PRO A 136 -11.33 -0.99 -11.96
C PRO A 136 -10.46 -2.23 -12.20
N ILE A 137 -9.53 -2.51 -11.28
CA ILE A 137 -8.66 -3.67 -11.33
C ILE A 137 -9.46 -4.99 -11.33
N LEU A 138 -10.54 -5.11 -10.55
CA LEU A 138 -11.33 -6.34 -10.48
C LEU A 138 -11.99 -6.66 -11.82
N ARG A 139 -12.58 -5.66 -12.46
CA ARG A 139 -13.13 -5.77 -13.82
C ARG A 139 -12.05 -6.18 -14.82
N THR A 140 -10.88 -5.55 -14.73
CA THR A 140 -9.74 -5.84 -15.61
C THR A 140 -9.27 -7.29 -15.47
N ARG A 141 -9.23 -7.81 -14.24
CA ARG A 141 -8.88 -9.21 -13.96
C ARG A 141 -9.91 -10.18 -14.51
N LEU A 142 -11.20 -9.94 -14.23
CA LEU A 142 -12.28 -10.78 -14.76
C LEU A 142 -12.30 -10.79 -16.30
N ALA A 143 -12.08 -9.64 -16.94
CA ALA A 143 -11.96 -9.57 -18.40
C ALA A 143 -10.77 -10.37 -18.95
N ALA A 144 -9.64 -10.38 -18.22
CA ALA A 144 -8.48 -11.18 -18.59
C ALA A 144 -8.76 -12.69 -18.44
N LEU A 145 -9.44 -13.11 -17.37
CA LEU A 145 -9.87 -14.50 -17.17
C LEU A 145 -10.88 -14.95 -18.23
N GLU A 146 -11.86 -14.10 -18.56
CA GLU A 146 -12.84 -14.34 -19.62
C GLU A 146 -12.15 -14.57 -20.97
N LYS A 147 -11.20 -13.70 -21.33
CA LYS A 147 -10.42 -13.87 -22.55
C LYS A 147 -9.57 -15.14 -22.55
N GLN A 148 -9.02 -15.52 -21.40
CA GLN A 148 -8.13 -16.68 -21.27
C GLN A 148 -8.89 -18.01 -21.29
N HIS A 149 -10.08 -18.06 -20.70
CA HIS A 149 -10.82 -19.30 -20.46
C HIS A 149 -12.10 -19.43 -21.29
N ASP A 150 -12.51 -18.39 -22.01
CA ASP A 150 -13.76 -18.35 -22.78
C ASP A 150 -15.02 -18.60 -21.91
N LEU A 151 -14.98 -18.09 -20.67
CA LEU A 151 -16.06 -18.22 -19.67
C LEU A 151 -16.60 -16.83 -19.30
N PRO A 152 -17.91 -16.69 -19.00
CA PRO A 152 -18.59 -15.40 -18.89
C PRO A 152 -18.37 -14.71 -17.51
N PHE A 153 -17.12 -14.46 -17.13
CA PHE A 153 -16.75 -13.89 -15.83
C PHE A 153 -17.39 -12.53 -15.56
N LEU A 154 -17.37 -11.61 -16.53
CA LEU A 154 -17.93 -10.27 -16.34
C LEU A 154 -19.44 -10.32 -16.12
N ARG A 155 -20.12 -11.14 -16.93
CA ARG A 155 -21.57 -11.33 -16.84
C ARG A 155 -21.97 -11.99 -15.52
N GLN A 156 -21.20 -12.99 -15.07
CA GLN A 156 -21.43 -13.65 -13.79
C GLN A 156 -21.24 -12.67 -12.62
N TRP A 157 -20.20 -11.85 -12.68
CA TRP A 157 -19.92 -10.86 -11.64
C TRP A 157 -21.04 -9.84 -11.47
N GLU A 158 -21.58 -9.35 -12.58
CA GLU A 158 -22.74 -8.44 -12.59
C GLU A 158 -23.98 -9.11 -11.99
N TYR A 159 -24.22 -10.38 -12.30
CA TYR A 159 -25.31 -11.16 -11.70
C TYR A 159 -25.13 -11.35 -10.18
N GLU A 160 -23.92 -11.65 -9.70
CA GLU A 160 -23.64 -11.76 -8.27
C GLU A 160 -23.87 -10.43 -7.52
N ILE A 161 -23.55 -9.29 -8.13
CA ILE A 161 -23.87 -7.97 -7.58
C ILE A 161 -25.39 -7.83 -7.42
N GLU A 162 -26.16 -8.19 -8.44
CA GLU A 162 -27.62 -8.10 -8.40
C GLU A 162 -28.22 -9.03 -7.33
N CYS A 163 -27.72 -10.26 -7.20
CA CYS A 163 -28.14 -11.17 -6.14
C CYS A 163 -27.85 -10.59 -4.74
N LEU A 164 -26.71 -9.94 -4.55
CA LEU A 164 -26.38 -9.26 -3.30
C LEU A 164 -27.35 -8.11 -3.02
N VAL A 165 -27.66 -7.28 -4.03
CA VAL A 165 -28.60 -6.15 -3.91
C VAL A 165 -30.01 -6.64 -3.59
N CYS A 166 -30.48 -7.70 -4.26
CA CYS A 166 -31.77 -8.31 -3.96
C CYS A 166 -31.87 -8.84 -2.53
N ARG A 167 -30.75 -9.33 -1.98
CA ARG A 167 -30.69 -9.92 -0.64
C ARG A 167 -30.59 -8.86 0.47
N LEU A 168 -29.77 -7.82 0.27
CA LEU A 168 -29.37 -6.88 1.33
C LEU A 168 -29.95 -5.47 1.14
N GLY A 169 -30.57 -5.20 -0.01
CA GLY A 169 -30.94 -3.86 -0.44
C GLY A 169 -29.80 -3.12 -1.14
N ALA A 170 -30.15 -2.01 -1.79
CA ALA A 170 -29.19 -1.16 -2.49
C ALA A 170 -28.20 -0.51 -1.50
N PRO A 171 -26.88 -0.58 -1.73
CA PRO A 171 -25.90 0.09 -0.87
C PRO A 171 -26.10 1.61 -0.85
N SER A 172 -25.85 2.21 0.32
CA SER A 172 -25.75 3.66 0.46
C SER A 172 -24.51 4.21 -0.28
N GLY A 173 -24.67 5.38 -0.90
CA GLY A 173 -23.57 6.09 -1.56
C GLY A 173 -22.55 6.66 -0.57
N SER A 174 -21.36 7.00 -1.07
CA SER A 174 -20.35 7.75 -0.29
C SER A 174 -20.65 9.25 -0.32
N ASP A 175 -20.68 9.89 0.84
CA ASP A 175 -20.77 11.35 0.94
C ASP A 175 -19.36 11.96 0.92
N ARG A 176 -18.86 12.22 -0.29
CA ARG A 176 -17.58 12.93 -0.49
C ARG A 176 -17.64 14.34 0.10
N ASP A 177 -18.78 15.01 -0.08
CA ASP A 177 -18.95 16.43 0.24
C ASP A 177 -18.98 16.67 1.76
N TYR A 178 -19.24 15.63 2.56
CA TYR A 178 -19.02 15.64 4.02
C TYR A 178 -17.57 15.97 4.41
N TRP A 179 -16.57 15.48 3.67
CA TRP A 179 -15.15 15.57 4.07
C TRP A 179 -14.42 16.76 3.47
N SER A 180 -14.82 17.22 2.29
CA SER A 180 -14.24 18.42 1.69
C SER A 180 -15.21 19.06 0.69
N LYS A 181 -15.23 20.39 0.71
CA LYS A 181 -15.90 21.22 -0.31
C LYS A 181 -14.94 21.69 -1.41
N ASP A 182 -13.65 21.37 -1.30
CA ASP A 182 -12.64 21.70 -2.29
C ASP A 182 -12.80 20.75 -3.50
N PRO A 183 -13.10 21.25 -4.72
CA PRO A 183 -13.28 20.40 -5.90
C PRO A 183 -11.99 19.67 -6.30
N ASP A 184 -10.81 20.15 -5.88
CA ASP A 184 -9.51 19.51 -6.13
C ASP A 184 -9.11 18.53 -5.02
N ALA A 185 -9.93 18.37 -3.98
CA ALA A 185 -9.67 17.41 -2.91
C ALA A 185 -9.92 15.97 -3.40
N VAL A 186 -8.93 15.13 -3.17
CA VAL A 186 -8.97 13.69 -3.38
C VAL A 186 -9.09 13.03 -2.02
N ALA A 187 -10.04 12.10 -1.90
CA ALA A 187 -10.21 11.23 -0.75
C ALA A 187 -10.38 9.81 -1.26
N LEU A 188 -9.58 8.87 -0.74
CA LEU A 188 -9.91 7.46 -0.96
C LEU A 188 -10.97 7.06 0.06
N GLN A 189 -12.17 6.77 -0.43
CA GLN A 189 -13.28 6.28 0.38
C GLN A 189 -13.70 4.90 -0.10
N ILE A 190 -13.90 3.99 0.85
CA ILE A 190 -14.43 2.66 0.63
C ILE A 190 -15.89 2.68 1.03
N SER A 191 -16.75 2.91 0.04
CA SER A 191 -18.20 2.90 0.21
C SER A 191 -18.73 1.49 0.45
N HIS A 192 -19.99 1.36 0.87
CA HIS A 192 -20.61 0.03 0.96
C HIS A 192 -20.73 -0.63 -0.43
N ALA A 193 -20.95 0.16 -1.49
CA ALA A 193 -20.90 -0.31 -2.89
C ALA A 193 -19.54 -0.96 -3.25
N CYS A 194 -18.42 -0.45 -2.72
CA CYS A 194 -17.10 -1.07 -2.88
C CYS A 194 -17.06 -2.51 -2.34
N HIS A 195 -17.78 -2.78 -1.24
CA HIS A 195 -17.86 -4.09 -0.61
C HIS A 195 -18.75 -5.05 -1.39
N PHE A 196 -19.84 -4.58 -2.00
CA PHE A 196 -20.67 -5.38 -2.90
C PHE A 196 -19.85 -5.88 -4.09
N GLY A 197 -19.13 -4.99 -4.78
CA GLY A 197 -18.32 -5.37 -5.94
C GLY A 197 -17.22 -6.38 -5.60
N ARG A 198 -16.52 -6.21 -4.47
CA ARG A 198 -15.51 -7.18 -3.99
C ARG A 198 -16.12 -8.52 -3.61
N SER A 199 -17.26 -8.51 -2.94
CA SER A 199 -17.92 -9.73 -2.49
C SER A 199 -18.48 -10.53 -3.67
N ALA A 200 -19.08 -9.84 -4.64
CA ALA A 200 -19.49 -10.45 -5.90
C ALA A 200 -18.30 -11.02 -6.69
N TYR A 201 -17.14 -10.35 -6.67
CA TYR A 201 -15.93 -10.86 -7.30
C TYR A 201 -15.50 -12.18 -6.66
N LEU A 202 -15.48 -12.25 -5.33
CA LEU A 202 -15.16 -13.47 -4.58
C LEU A 202 -16.15 -14.61 -4.85
N ARG A 203 -17.45 -14.29 -4.94
CA ARG A 203 -18.50 -15.25 -5.32
C ARG A 203 -18.34 -15.76 -6.76
N THR A 204 -17.93 -14.88 -7.68
CA THR A 204 -17.64 -15.27 -9.07
C THR A 204 -16.48 -16.25 -9.13
N LEU A 205 -15.41 -16.03 -8.36
CA LEU A 205 -14.30 -16.97 -8.25
C LEU A 205 -14.72 -18.30 -7.60
N ALA A 206 -15.58 -18.25 -6.57
CA ALA A 206 -16.14 -19.45 -5.95
C ALA A 206 -16.93 -20.29 -6.96
N LEU A 207 -17.77 -19.63 -7.77
CA LEU A 207 -18.51 -20.31 -8.84
C LEU A 207 -17.59 -20.90 -9.92
N ALA A 208 -16.56 -20.16 -10.34
CA ALA A 208 -15.61 -20.65 -11.33
C ALA A 208 -14.91 -21.93 -10.85
N PHE A 209 -14.59 -22.01 -9.56
CA PHE A 209 -14.07 -23.22 -8.92
C PHE A 209 -15.09 -24.36 -8.91
N ASP A 210 -16.28 -24.13 -8.35
CA ASP A 210 -17.28 -25.19 -8.12
C ASP A 210 -17.88 -25.73 -9.43
N LEU A 211 -18.23 -24.84 -10.37
CA LEU A 211 -19.03 -25.18 -11.55
C LEU A 211 -18.25 -25.15 -12.87
N TRP A 212 -17.23 -24.31 -13.00
CA TRP A 212 -16.44 -24.19 -14.24
C TRP A 212 -15.13 -24.96 -14.21
N GLY A 213 -14.82 -25.67 -13.12
CA GLY A 213 -13.62 -26.49 -12.99
C GLY A 213 -12.32 -25.69 -12.95
N MET A 214 -12.37 -24.41 -12.56
CA MET A 214 -11.17 -23.60 -12.37
C MET A 214 -10.32 -24.19 -11.23
N SER A 215 -9.01 -24.27 -11.44
CA SER A 215 -8.11 -24.81 -10.42
C SER A 215 -7.98 -23.88 -9.21
N GLU A 216 -7.73 -24.47 -8.05
CA GLU A 216 -7.56 -23.72 -6.80
C GLU A 216 -6.39 -22.73 -6.85
N GLU A 217 -5.33 -23.08 -7.57
CA GLU A 217 -4.16 -22.20 -7.77
C GLU A 217 -4.54 -20.90 -8.47
N ILE A 218 -5.39 -20.97 -9.51
CA ILE A 218 -5.84 -19.77 -10.24
C ILE A 218 -6.70 -18.91 -9.30
N VAL A 219 -7.63 -19.53 -8.57
CA VAL A 219 -8.47 -18.81 -7.61
C VAL A 219 -7.61 -18.12 -6.55
N HIS A 220 -6.61 -18.81 -6.01
CA HIS A 220 -5.67 -18.27 -5.02
C HIS A 220 -4.85 -17.09 -5.54
N GLU A 221 -4.45 -17.09 -6.82
CA GLU A 221 -3.80 -15.91 -7.39
C GLU A 221 -4.78 -14.75 -7.56
N GLU A 222 -6.02 -15.03 -7.99
CA GLU A 222 -7.00 -13.98 -8.30
C GLU A 222 -7.66 -13.36 -7.04
N VAL A 223 -7.75 -14.08 -5.92
CA VAL A 223 -8.35 -13.51 -4.68
C VAL A 223 -7.55 -12.34 -4.13
N LYS A 224 -6.24 -12.32 -4.39
CA LYS A 224 -5.32 -11.31 -3.85
C LYS A 224 -5.63 -9.91 -4.38
N TYR A 225 -6.29 -9.77 -5.53
CA TYR A 225 -6.76 -8.48 -6.03
C TYR A 225 -7.93 -7.88 -5.21
N ALA A 226 -8.65 -8.71 -4.46
CA ALA A 226 -9.74 -8.28 -3.59
C ALA A 226 -9.30 -8.04 -2.13
N ILE A 227 -8.03 -8.30 -1.79
CA ILE A 227 -7.52 -8.20 -0.42
C ILE A 227 -7.64 -6.78 0.14
N PRO A 228 -8.02 -6.61 1.43
CA PRO A 228 -8.01 -5.29 2.06
C PRO A 228 -6.62 -4.66 2.10
N CYS A 229 -5.60 -5.47 2.33
CA CYS A 229 -4.20 -5.09 2.41
C CYS A 229 -3.30 -6.31 2.19
N ASP A 230 -2.18 -6.13 1.48
CA ASP A 230 -1.11 -7.13 1.51
C ASP A 230 -0.72 -7.44 2.96
N LEU A 231 -0.52 -8.72 3.28
CA LEU A 231 -0.30 -9.20 4.64
C LEU A 231 1.00 -8.70 5.27
N VAL A 232 2.03 -8.40 4.48
CA VAL A 232 3.26 -7.78 4.98
C VAL A 232 2.96 -6.33 5.35
N TYR A 233 2.40 -5.56 4.43
CA TYR A 233 2.17 -4.12 4.62
C TYR A 233 1.05 -3.82 5.62
N ALA A 234 0.13 -4.77 5.85
CA ALA A 234 -0.90 -4.66 6.88
C ALA A 234 -0.30 -4.48 8.28
N GLN A 235 0.91 -4.99 8.51
CA GLN A 235 1.63 -4.90 9.78
C GLN A 235 2.27 -3.52 10.01
N ILE A 236 2.21 -2.62 9.02
CA ILE A 236 2.82 -1.30 9.09
C ILE A 236 1.76 -0.27 9.50
N LEU A 237 2.04 0.43 10.59
CA LEU A 237 1.28 1.58 11.06
C LEU A 237 2.18 2.82 11.01
N PRO A 238 1.67 4.04 10.77
CA PRO A 238 2.46 5.26 10.90
C PRO A 238 3.17 5.32 12.26
N GLY A 239 4.46 5.63 12.22
CA GLY A 239 5.33 5.84 13.38
C GLY A 239 5.54 7.32 13.68
N GLU A 240 6.57 7.59 14.47
CA GLU A 240 7.00 8.95 14.77
C GLU A 240 7.73 9.57 13.58
N CYS A 241 7.57 10.89 13.41
CA CYS A 241 8.31 11.64 12.41
C CYS A 241 9.80 11.69 12.83
N PRO A 242 10.75 11.35 11.93
CA PRO A 242 12.17 11.50 12.25
C PRO A 242 12.52 12.93 12.65
N VAL A 243 13.39 13.09 13.64
CA VAL A 243 13.78 14.42 14.16
C VAL A 243 14.35 15.31 13.04
N TRP A 244 15.17 14.75 12.15
CA TRP A 244 15.72 15.45 10.99
C TRP A 244 14.66 15.88 9.96
N ALA A 245 13.47 15.26 9.97
CA ALA A 245 12.36 15.54 9.05
C ALA A 245 11.30 16.49 9.66
N ALA A 246 11.37 16.79 10.95
CA ALA A 246 10.32 17.53 11.66
C ALA A 246 10.04 18.92 11.06
N GLY A 247 11.07 19.59 10.54
CA GLY A 247 10.95 20.93 9.93
C GLY A 247 10.29 20.96 8.55
N LEU A 248 10.11 19.81 7.88
CA LEU A 248 9.56 19.76 6.52
C LEU A 248 8.14 20.33 6.44
N GLN A 249 7.37 20.21 7.50
CA GLN A 249 6.00 20.70 7.56
C GLN A 249 5.86 22.22 7.43
N GLU A 250 6.85 22.96 7.92
CA GLU A 250 6.81 24.43 7.96
C GLU A 250 7.63 25.04 6.83
N ALA A 251 8.41 24.22 6.12
CA ALA A 251 9.24 24.64 5.01
C ALA A 251 8.40 25.06 3.79
N LEU A 252 8.67 26.27 3.29
CA LEU A 252 8.05 26.86 2.10
C LEU A 252 9.12 27.27 1.06
N PRO A 253 9.91 26.33 0.51
CA PRO A 253 10.93 26.67 -0.47
C PRO A 253 10.29 27.10 -1.81
N ASP A 254 10.48 28.35 -2.18
CA ASP A 254 9.97 28.95 -3.43
C ASP A 254 10.99 28.91 -4.59
N ASP A 255 12.24 28.52 -4.31
CA ASP A 255 13.32 28.39 -5.29
C ASP A 255 14.26 27.19 -5.02
N ALA A 256 15.10 26.89 -6.00
CA ALA A 256 16.02 25.77 -5.96
C ALA A 256 17.14 25.92 -4.91
N ASN A 257 17.55 27.14 -4.58
CA ASN A 257 18.61 27.40 -3.62
C ASN A 257 18.12 27.12 -2.20
N LYS A 258 16.96 27.67 -1.82
CA LYS A 258 16.32 27.41 -0.52
C LYS A 258 16.02 25.92 -0.34
N CYS A 259 15.52 25.27 -1.40
CA CYS A 259 15.32 23.82 -1.40
C CYS A 259 16.63 23.05 -1.17
N SER A 260 17.70 23.41 -1.90
CA SER A 260 19.02 22.78 -1.74
C SER A 260 19.60 22.97 -0.34
N THR A 261 19.45 24.16 0.26
CA THR A 261 19.89 24.44 1.63
C THR A 261 19.13 23.58 2.64
N LEU A 262 17.80 23.51 2.52
CA LEU A 262 16.94 22.68 3.36
C LEU A 262 17.35 21.20 3.28
N ILE A 263 17.50 20.67 2.08
CA ILE A 263 17.88 19.28 1.85
C ILE A 263 19.29 19.00 2.37
N GLY A 264 20.24 19.90 2.13
CA GLY A 264 21.60 19.77 2.65
C GLY A 264 21.64 19.74 4.18
N GLN A 265 20.83 20.55 4.85
CA GLN A 265 20.72 20.50 6.32
C GLN A 265 20.13 19.18 6.79
N MET A 266 19.01 18.78 6.21
CA MET A 266 18.32 17.53 6.54
C MET A 266 19.22 16.30 6.35
N VAL A 267 19.97 16.24 5.25
CA VAL A 267 20.89 15.13 4.96
C VAL A 267 22.05 15.12 5.96
N ARG A 268 22.61 16.28 6.32
CA ARG A 268 23.63 16.38 7.36
C ARG A 268 23.12 15.90 8.72
N ASP A 269 21.91 16.29 9.10
CA ASP A 269 21.31 15.90 10.38
C ASP A 269 21.02 14.39 10.43
N CYS A 270 20.57 13.80 9.32
CA CYS A 270 20.44 12.35 9.18
C CYS A 270 21.81 11.63 9.31
N SER A 271 22.85 12.15 8.64
CA SER A 271 24.19 11.57 8.68
C SER A 271 24.91 11.77 10.02
N ALA A 272 24.63 12.83 10.76
CA ALA A 272 25.10 12.98 12.14
C ALA A 272 24.56 11.87 13.07
N GLY A 273 23.44 11.24 12.72
CA GLY A 273 22.89 10.06 13.38
C GLY A 273 23.54 8.73 12.96
N GLY A 274 24.55 8.74 12.07
CA GLY A 274 25.20 7.53 11.55
C GLY A 274 24.45 6.86 10.40
N GLU A 275 23.48 7.56 9.80
CA GLU A 275 22.62 7.05 8.75
C GLU A 275 22.76 7.83 7.44
N LEU A 276 22.60 7.12 6.32
CA LEU A 276 22.53 7.69 4.99
C LEU A 276 21.08 7.68 4.51
N LEU A 277 20.53 8.87 4.25
CA LEU A 277 19.23 9.02 3.58
C LEU A 277 19.32 8.57 2.12
N MET A 278 18.62 7.49 1.78
CA MET A 278 18.57 6.88 0.45
C MET A 278 17.33 7.28 -0.35
N TYR A 279 16.21 7.48 0.33
CA TYR A 279 14.95 7.87 -0.30
C TYR A 279 14.13 8.73 0.66
N LEU A 280 13.42 9.71 0.12
CA LEU A 280 12.40 10.48 0.84
C LEU A 280 11.24 10.75 -0.11
N ASN A 281 10.02 10.69 0.40
CA ASN A 281 8.86 11.29 -0.23
C ASN A 281 7.97 11.85 0.87
N ALA A 282 7.82 13.17 0.93
CA ALA A 282 7.06 13.85 1.98
C ALA A 282 6.50 15.20 1.47
N PRO A 283 5.36 15.65 1.99
CA PRO A 283 4.86 16.98 1.70
C PRO A 283 5.68 18.05 2.43
N LEU A 284 5.86 19.20 1.77
CA LEU A 284 6.37 20.44 2.38
C LEU A 284 5.23 21.45 2.46
N GLY A 285 5.20 22.21 3.55
CA GLY A 285 4.39 23.43 3.70
C GLY A 285 2.97 23.33 3.14
N ILE A 286 1.98 22.95 3.97
CA ILE A 286 0.59 22.83 3.51
C ILE A 286 -0.21 24.06 3.97
N SER A 287 -0.57 24.91 3.02
CA SER A 287 -1.48 26.05 3.24
C SER A 287 -2.56 26.12 2.17
N ASN A 288 -3.43 27.14 2.26
CA ASN A 288 -4.43 27.43 1.24
C ASN A 288 -3.83 27.96 -0.06
N MET A 289 -2.58 28.43 -0.03
CA MET A 289 -1.95 29.20 -1.12
C MET A 289 -0.69 28.55 -1.67
N TYR A 290 -0.09 27.68 -0.89
CA TYR A 290 1.15 26.99 -1.20
C TYR A 290 1.05 25.56 -0.69
N ARG A 291 1.44 24.60 -1.54
CA ARG A 291 1.60 23.19 -1.20
C ARG A 291 2.76 22.64 -2.01
N ALA A 292 3.60 21.81 -1.41
CA ALA A 292 4.69 21.19 -2.16
C ALA A 292 4.93 19.73 -1.76
N GLU A 293 5.62 18.99 -2.63
CA GLU A 293 6.04 17.61 -2.42
C GLU A 293 7.53 17.50 -2.74
N LEU A 294 8.30 17.02 -1.76
CA LEU A 294 9.72 16.75 -1.89
C LEU A 294 9.94 15.25 -2.06
N ARG A 295 10.64 14.88 -3.13
CA ARG A 295 11.19 13.54 -3.33
C ARG A 295 12.71 13.60 -3.35
N ILE A 296 13.36 12.68 -2.63
CA ILE A 296 14.79 12.41 -2.74
C ILE A 296 14.96 10.97 -3.15
N THR A 297 15.89 10.70 -4.05
CA THR A 297 16.19 9.34 -4.47
C THR A 297 17.68 9.13 -4.74
N SER A 298 18.13 7.92 -4.48
CA SER A 298 19.51 7.47 -4.67
C SER A 298 19.66 6.66 -5.95
N CYS A 299 20.69 6.98 -6.73
CA CYS A 299 21.10 6.23 -7.92
C CYS A 299 22.60 5.97 -7.89
N TYR A 300 23.02 4.84 -8.43
CA TYR A 300 24.41 4.53 -8.73
C TYR A 300 24.73 5.04 -10.13
N VAL A 301 25.74 5.91 -10.29
CA VAL A 301 26.05 6.58 -11.56
C VAL A 301 27.51 6.35 -11.93
N ASN A 302 27.78 5.96 -13.18
CA ASN A 302 29.15 5.88 -13.71
C ASN A 302 29.66 7.29 -14.05
N ASN A 303 30.95 7.51 -14.32
CA ASN A 303 31.61 8.83 -14.41
C ASN A 303 31.01 9.89 -15.39
N GLU A 304 29.86 9.64 -16.02
CA GLU A 304 29.07 10.61 -16.77
C GLU A 304 28.11 11.38 -15.84
N SER A 305 27.97 12.70 -16.04
CA SER A 305 27.04 13.52 -15.26
C SER A 305 25.59 13.20 -15.63
N ALA A 306 24.97 12.28 -14.91
CA ALA A 306 23.55 12.01 -15.10
C ALA A 306 22.69 13.19 -14.60
N ARG A 307 21.63 13.52 -15.35
CA ARG A 307 20.76 14.64 -14.97
C ARG A 307 19.82 14.16 -13.85
N PRO A 308 19.52 15.01 -12.85
CA PRO A 308 18.63 14.63 -11.75
C PRO A 308 17.28 14.04 -12.20
N LYS A 309 16.70 14.59 -13.28
CA LYS A 309 15.43 14.13 -13.84
C LYS A 309 15.48 12.67 -14.32
N ASP A 310 16.63 12.21 -14.82
CA ASP A 310 16.79 10.84 -15.32
C ASP A 310 16.69 9.82 -14.16
N GLY A 311 17.13 10.19 -12.95
CA GLY A 311 16.96 9.36 -11.74
C GLY A 311 15.51 9.18 -11.31
N PHE A 312 14.68 10.21 -11.44
CA PHE A 312 13.24 10.08 -11.16
C PHE A 312 12.53 9.28 -12.25
N ALA A 313 12.87 9.51 -13.52
CA ALA A 313 12.32 8.74 -14.64
C ALA A 313 12.64 7.23 -14.51
N LEU A 314 13.84 6.88 -14.04
CA LEU A 314 14.23 5.51 -13.75
C LEU A 314 13.33 4.88 -12.68
N HIS A 315 13.11 5.57 -11.56
CA HIS A 315 12.27 5.05 -10.49
C HIS A 315 10.80 4.93 -10.88
N ASP A 316 10.26 5.90 -11.63
CA ASP A 316 8.91 5.86 -12.16
C ASP A 316 8.74 4.70 -13.18
N TYR A 317 9.78 4.42 -13.98
CA TYR A 317 9.81 3.23 -14.86
C TYR A 317 9.81 1.92 -14.06
N LEU A 318 10.61 1.84 -12.98
CA LEU A 318 10.67 0.65 -12.12
C LEU A 318 9.34 0.39 -11.41
N LEU A 319 8.66 1.42 -10.92
CA LEU A 319 7.34 1.29 -10.29
C LEU A 319 6.34 0.55 -11.19
N ASN A 320 6.37 0.81 -12.50
CA ASN A 320 5.46 0.18 -13.45
C ASN A 320 5.82 -1.29 -13.80
N ARG A 321 7.03 -1.77 -13.47
CA ARG A 321 7.51 -3.10 -13.87
C ARG A 321 7.86 -4.05 -12.73
N MET A 322 8.25 -3.54 -11.56
CA MET A 322 8.74 -4.33 -10.41
C MET A 322 7.62 -4.95 -9.56
N ILE A 323 6.35 -4.66 -9.87
CA ILE A 323 5.13 -5.17 -9.20
C ILE A 323 5.07 -6.73 -9.19
N SER A 324 5.89 -7.43 -9.99
CA SER A 324 5.79 -8.88 -10.16
C SER A 324 6.79 -9.74 -9.34
N LEU A 325 7.68 -9.14 -8.55
CA LEU A 325 8.82 -9.86 -7.95
C LEU A 325 8.54 -10.39 -6.54
N THR A 326 8.00 -11.60 -6.51
CA THR A 326 7.92 -12.56 -5.39
C THR A 326 7.13 -12.20 -4.13
N GLU A 327 6.25 -13.12 -3.78
CA GLU A 327 5.59 -13.21 -2.48
C GLU A 327 6.46 -14.05 -1.54
N SER A 328 6.60 -13.59 -0.30
CA SER A 328 6.90 -14.46 0.82
C SER A 328 5.64 -14.45 1.68
N LEU A 329 4.96 -15.59 1.79
CA LEU A 329 3.67 -15.74 2.50
C LEU A 329 3.74 -15.35 3.99
N VAL A 330 4.92 -15.03 4.54
CA VAL A 330 5.11 -14.89 5.98
C VAL A 330 6.05 -13.74 6.33
N ASN A 331 5.48 -12.65 6.85
CA ASN A 331 6.08 -11.63 7.72
C ASN A 331 7.32 -10.87 7.23
N LYS A 332 7.76 -11.05 5.99
CA LYS A 332 8.92 -10.35 5.45
C LYS A 332 8.87 -10.29 3.94
N ILE A 333 9.69 -9.41 3.39
CA ILE A 333 10.00 -9.28 1.98
C ILE A 333 11.40 -9.80 1.79
N ASP A 334 11.58 -10.79 0.91
CA ASP A 334 12.92 -11.21 0.49
C ASP A 334 13.37 -10.29 -0.66
N VAL A 335 14.32 -9.40 -0.37
CA VAL A 335 14.88 -8.45 -1.34
C VAL A 335 15.90 -9.18 -2.18
N LYS A 336 15.42 -9.74 -3.29
CA LYS A 336 16.24 -10.51 -4.21
C LYS A 336 17.40 -9.66 -4.75
N PRO A 337 18.57 -10.27 -4.99
CA PRO A 337 19.63 -9.62 -5.74
C PRO A 337 19.06 -9.04 -7.03
N PHE A 338 19.27 -7.74 -7.21
CA PHE A 338 19.05 -7.01 -8.44
C PHE A 338 20.11 -7.46 -9.43
N GLY A 339 19.94 -8.68 -9.95
CA GLY A 339 20.63 -9.08 -11.17
C GLY A 339 20.28 -8.05 -12.24
N PHE A 340 21.23 -7.74 -13.14
CA PHE A 340 20.92 -6.97 -14.35
C PHE A 340 19.78 -7.68 -15.06
N LEU A 341 18.53 -7.28 -14.80
CA LEU A 341 17.35 -7.97 -15.32
C LEU A 341 17.49 -7.94 -16.85
N PRO A 342 17.76 -9.09 -17.51
CA PRO A 342 18.05 -9.09 -18.93
C PRO A 342 16.82 -8.53 -19.68
N GLY A 343 17.03 -7.47 -20.47
CA GLY A 343 15.94 -6.78 -21.17
C GLY A 343 15.25 -5.64 -20.38
N VAL A 344 15.64 -5.37 -19.13
CA VAL A 344 15.20 -4.16 -18.39
C VAL A 344 16.18 -3.01 -18.59
N PHE A 345 17.46 -3.31 -18.75
CA PHE A 345 18.53 -2.34 -18.93
C PHE A 345 19.41 -2.70 -20.14
N PRO A 346 19.79 -1.74 -21.00
CA PRO A 346 20.72 -1.97 -22.10
C PRO A 346 22.15 -2.27 -21.58
N ASN A 347 22.99 -2.90 -22.39
CA ASN A 347 24.35 -3.34 -22.00
C ASN A 347 25.33 -2.20 -21.63
N ASN A 348 24.94 -0.92 -21.77
CA ASN A 348 25.71 0.27 -21.40
C ASN A 348 24.79 1.25 -20.65
N VAL A 349 24.61 1.06 -19.34
CA VAL A 349 23.81 2.00 -18.51
C VAL A 349 24.73 2.92 -17.73
N SER A 350 24.48 4.23 -17.81
CA SER A 350 25.17 5.23 -17.00
C SER A 350 24.59 5.39 -15.60
N MET A 351 23.41 4.83 -15.34
CA MET A 351 22.70 4.93 -14.07
C MET A 351 22.01 3.61 -13.70
N LEU A 352 22.15 3.20 -12.44
CA LEU A 352 21.46 2.07 -11.83
C LEU A 352 20.67 2.56 -10.61
N PRO A 353 19.56 1.91 -10.26
CA PRO A 353 18.79 2.29 -9.07
C PRO A 353 19.59 2.01 -7.80
N GLY A 354 19.66 2.99 -6.89
CA GLY A 354 20.13 2.77 -5.51
C GLY A 354 19.00 2.28 -4.60
N VAL A 355 17.76 2.53 -5.01
CA VAL A 355 16.54 2.08 -4.34
C VAL A 355 15.58 1.47 -5.36
N ILE A 356 14.83 0.48 -4.94
CA ILE A 356 13.83 -0.20 -5.75
C ILE A 356 12.46 -0.12 -5.07
N PRO A 357 11.37 -0.03 -5.84
CA PRO A 357 10.03 -0.21 -5.30
C PRO A 357 9.95 -1.48 -4.46
N GLY A 358 9.42 -1.39 -3.24
CA GLY A 358 9.07 -2.54 -2.44
C GLY A 358 8.18 -3.48 -3.27
N PRO A 359 8.53 -4.77 -3.41
CA PRO A 359 7.76 -5.70 -4.21
C PRO A 359 6.37 -5.85 -3.59
N MET A 360 5.37 -5.66 -4.44
CA MET A 360 3.96 -5.82 -4.11
C MET A 360 3.26 -6.28 -5.38
N ARG A 361 2.58 -7.41 -5.34
CA ARG A 361 1.68 -7.79 -6.43
C ARG A 361 0.32 -7.11 -6.31
N HIS A 362 -0.09 -6.81 -5.08
CA HIS A 362 -1.44 -6.32 -4.77
C HIS A 362 -1.35 -5.19 -3.74
N PHE A 363 -2.00 -4.08 -4.06
CA PHE A 363 -1.85 -2.84 -3.30
C PHE A 363 -2.73 -2.83 -2.04
N GLY A 364 -3.92 -3.42 -2.09
CA GLY A 364 -4.92 -3.26 -1.03
C GLY A 364 -5.26 -1.78 -0.79
N TYR A 365 -6.40 -1.51 -0.16
CA TYR A 365 -6.84 -0.13 0.05
C TYR A 365 -6.53 0.40 1.46
N LEU A 366 -6.35 -0.48 2.45
CA LEU A 366 -6.09 -0.07 3.84
C LEU A 366 -4.76 0.69 4.02
N VAL A 367 -3.77 0.43 3.16
CA VAL A 367 -2.44 1.09 3.17
C VAL A 367 -2.29 2.13 2.06
N SER A 368 -3.41 2.61 1.51
CA SER A 368 -3.42 3.60 0.43
C SER A 368 -2.58 4.86 0.70
N ASP A 369 -2.53 5.33 1.94
CA ASP A 369 -1.67 6.46 2.32
C ASP A 369 -0.19 6.17 2.12
N LEU A 370 0.29 5.02 2.63
CA LEU A 370 1.66 4.55 2.43
C LEU A 370 1.96 4.39 0.94
N LEU A 371 1.02 3.81 0.19
CA LEU A 371 1.18 3.59 -1.26
C LEU A 371 1.17 4.87 -2.08
N SER A 372 0.51 5.92 -1.62
CA SER A 372 0.53 7.23 -2.29
C SER A 372 1.94 7.81 -2.36
N ARG A 373 2.85 7.38 -1.47
CA ARG A 373 4.27 7.78 -1.43
C ARG A 373 5.25 6.65 -1.74
N PHE A 374 4.71 5.45 -1.94
CA PHE A 374 5.33 4.17 -2.28
C PHE A 374 6.56 3.80 -1.41
N PRO A 375 6.55 2.64 -0.72
CA PRO A 375 7.70 2.18 0.05
C PRO A 375 8.84 1.75 -0.89
N TYR A 376 10.02 2.35 -0.76
CA TYR A 376 11.23 1.93 -1.47
C TYR A 376 12.16 1.15 -0.54
N LEU A 377 12.76 0.10 -1.08
CA LEU A 377 13.78 -0.72 -0.43
C LEU A 377 15.14 -0.49 -1.10
N PRO A 378 16.26 -0.77 -0.44
CA PRO A 378 17.57 -0.64 -1.07
C PRO A 378 17.75 -1.66 -2.19
N ALA A 379 18.40 -1.23 -3.28
CA ALA A 379 18.74 -2.13 -4.38
C ALA A 379 19.86 -3.08 -3.95
N ASN A 380 19.60 -4.39 -3.99
CA ASN A 380 20.61 -5.38 -3.63
C ASN A 380 21.45 -5.76 -4.87
N HIS A 381 22.54 -5.05 -5.18
CA HIS A 381 23.39 -5.40 -6.33
C HIS A 381 24.39 -6.54 -6.05
N SER A 382 24.41 -7.07 -4.83
CA SER A 382 25.38 -8.07 -4.41
C SER A 382 24.97 -9.48 -4.79
N VAL A 383 25.80 -10.14 -5.58
CA VAL A 383 25.62 -11.56 -5.91
C VAL A 383 25.86 -12.41 -4.66
N GLY A 384 24.87 -13.22 -4.28
CA GLY A 384 24.98 -14.17 -3.17
C GLY A 384 24.66 -13.61 -1.78
N LYS A 385 24.44 -12.29 -1.64
CA LYS A 385 23.98 -11.71 -0.36
C LYS A 385 22.47 -11.70 -0.26
N SER A 386 21.97 -12.20 0.86
CA SER A 386 20.55 -12.20 1.15
C SER A 386 20.16 -10.90 1.85
N MET A 387 19.04 -10.32 1.44
CA MET A 387 18.48 -9.15 2.10
C MET A 387 17.00 -9.39 2.37
N THR A 388 16.55 -9.01 3.55
CA THR A 388 15.17 -9.18 4.00
C THR A 388 14.65 -7.89 4.60
N ALA A 389 13.41 -7.54 4.28
CA ALA A 389 12.70 -6.41 4.82
C ALA A 389 11.56 -6.92 5.72
N LYS A 390 11.56 -6.57 7.00
CA LYS A 390 10.56 -7.04 7.99
C LYS A 390 9.70 -5.86 8.43
N PRO A 391 8.36 -5.95 8.30
CA PRO A 391 7.50 -4.88 8.75
C PRO A 391 7.59 -4.73 10.27
N THR A 392 7.67 -3.50 10.72
CA THR A 392 7.64 -3.14 12.13
C THR A 392 6.72 -1.94 12.33
N ARG A 393 6.47 -1.57 13.59
CA ARG A 393 5.70 -0.36 13.85
C ARG A 393 6.50 0.85 13.37
N GLY A 394 5.88 1.69 12.55
CA GLY A 394 6.52 2.86 11.98
C GLY A 394 7.29 2.60 10.69
N GLY A 395 7.31 1.38 10.14
CA GLY A 395 8.11 1.13 8.95
C GLY A 395 8.46 -0.31 8.63
N ILE A 396 9.65 -0.49 8.04
CA ILE A 396 10.22 -1.78 7.65
C ILE A 396 11.71 -1.81 8.01
N ASP A 397 12.10 -2.73 8.90
CA ASP A 397 13.52 -3.03 9.19
C ASP A 397 14.15 -3.80 8.05
N ILE A 398 15.37 -3.43 7.68
CA ILE A 398 16.11 -4.07 6.60
C ILE A 398 17.33 -4.75 7.19
N ASP A 399 17.39 -6.06 6.99
CA ASP A 399 18.51 -6.90 7.39
C ASP A 399 19.18 -7.46 6.15
N ALA A 400 20.51 -7.54 6.16
CA ALA A 400 21.28 -8.27 5.17
C ALA A 400 22.19 -9.29 5.84
N ASP A 401 22.11 -10.54 5.38
CA ASP A 401 22.80 -11.69 5.98
C ASP A 401 22.64 -11.77 7.51
N GLY A 402 21.44 -11.41 8.00
CA GLY A 402 21.07 -11.40 9.42
C GLY A 402 21.52 -10.16 10.21
N VAL A 403 22.22 -9.22 9.59
CA VAL A 403 22.67 -7.96 10.21
C VAL A 403 21.73 -6.83 9.82
N HIS A 404 21.27 -6.05 10.82
CA HIS A 404 20.42 -4.89 10.58
C HIS A 404 21.20 -3.73 9.92
N ILE A 405 20.82 -3.39 8.69
CA ILE A 405 21.52 -2.41 7.85
C ILE A 405 20.76 -1.08 7.68
N GLY A 406 19.49 -0.99 8.05
CA GLY A 406 18.72 0.24 7.94
C GLY A 406 17.23 0.05 8.08
N HIS A 407 16.47 1.12 7.86
CA HIS A 407 15.03 1.14 8.08
C HIS A 407 14.31 2.03 7.06
N LEU A 408 13.15 1.58 6.58
CA LEU A 408 12.18 2.44 5.89
C LEU A 408 11.21 2.98 6.95
N THR A 409 11.24 4.27 7.23
CA THR A 409 10.31 4.94 8.12
C THR A 409 9.07 5.44 7.37
N TYR A 410 7.90 5.33 7.99
CA TYR A 410 6.62 5.85 7.54
C TYR A 410 5.93 6.60 8.69
N TRP A 411 5.51 7.84 8.46
CA TRP A 411 4.85 8.66 9.48
C TRP A 411 3.72 9.50 8.89
N ASN A 412 2.83 9.96 9.75
CA ASN A 412 1.78 10.92 9.39
C ASN A 412 2.25 12.35 9.66
N GLN A 413 1.89 13.29 8.77
CA GLN A 413 2.29 14.69 8.87
C GLN A 413 1.04 15.59 8.84
N ARG A 414 0.42 15.81 10.01
CA ARG A 414 -0.94 16.41 10.15
C ARG A 414 -1.95 15.71 9.23
N TRP A 415 -2.13 14.42 9.46
CA TRP A 415 -3.00 13.59 8.64
C TRP A 415 -4.41 14.20 8.50
N GLN A 416 -4.94 14.17 7.28
CA GLN A 416 -6.28 14.61 6.94
C GLN A 416 -6.95 13.56 6.05
N PRO A 417 -8.29 13.44 6.09
CA PRO A 417 -9.04 12.47 5.29
C PRO A 417 -8.98 12.76 3.78
N THR A 418 -8.56 13.96 3.40
CA THR A 418 -8.46 14.42 2.02
C THR A 418 -7.10 15.06 1.76
N HIS A 419 -6.63 14.98 0.52
CA HIS A 419 -5.41 15.63 0.06
C HIS A 419 -5.62 16.30 -1.30
N SER A 420 -4.65 17.07 -1.78
CA SER A 420 -4.79 17.79 -3.06
C SER A 420 -4.49 16.89 -4.24
N LYS A 421 -5.29 16.96 -5.30
CA LYS A 421 -4.97 16.25 -6.54
C LYS A 421 -3.57 16.63 -7.06
N GLY A 422 -2.67 15.64 -7.13
CA GLY A 422 -1.30 15.80 -7.63
C GLY A 422 -0.24 16.00 -6.54
N ILE A 423 -0.63 16.06 -5.27
CA ILE A 423 0.26 15.94 -4.11
C ILE A 423 -0.19 14.68 -3.35
N GLY A 424 0.74 13.83 -2.91
CA GLY A 424 0.39 12.62 -2.14
C GLY A 424 -0.37 12.92 -0.83
N THR A 425 -0.79 11.89 -0.12
CA THR A 425 -1.46 12.06 1.18
C THR A 425 -0.51 12.71 2.20
N PRO A 426 -1.03 13.37 3.26
CA PRO A 426 -0.22 14.06 4.27
C PRO A 426 0.52 13.08 5.21
N CYS A 427 1.37 12.24 4.63
CA CYS A 427 2.27 11.30 5.27
C CYS A 427 3.68 11.45 4.67
N GLY A 428 4.69 10.88 5.30
CA GLY A 428 6.05 10.84 4.78
C GLY A 428 6.62 9.43 4.82
N THR A 429 7.48 9.12 3.85
CA THR A 429 8.24 7.87 3.79
C THR A 429 9.71 8.17 3.57
N ALA A 430 10.60 7.53 4.31
CA ALA A 430 12.04 7.71 4.14
C ALA A 430 12.80 6.40 4.32
N LEU A 431 13.76 6.12 3.46
CA LEU A 431 14.68 4.99 3.61
C LEU A 431 16.03 5.50 4.08
N THR A 432 16.50 4.99 5.21
CA THR A 432 17.86 5.23 5.71
C THR A 432 18.64 3.92 5.82
N LEU A 433 19.94 3.98 5.55
CA LEU A 433 20.87 2.87 5.71
C LEU A 433 22.05 3.28 6.57
N LYS A 434 22.63 2.37 7.35
CA LYS A 434 23.90 2.61 8.04
C LYS A 434 25.03 2.69 7.02
N GLU A 435 25.83 3.75 7.11
CA GLU A 435 26.90 4.04 6.15
C GLU A 435 27.91 2.88 6.00
N ALA A 436 28.24 2.23 7.11
CA ALA A 436 29.18 1.10 7.17
C ALA A 436 28.79 -0.11 6.30
N HIS A 437 27.54 -0.20 5.84
CA HIS A 437 27.07 -1.35 5.05
C HIS A 437 26.93 -1.06 3.55
N LEU A 438 27.11 0.20 3.10
CA LEU A 438 26.85 0.61 1.71
C LEU A 438 27.79 -0.02 0.68
N GLU A 439 29.09 -0.08 0.99
CA GLU A 439 30.09 -0.65 0.07
C GLU A 439 29.76 -2.11 -0.29
N GLY A 440 29.18 -2.83 0.67
CA GLY A 440 28.80 -4.23 0.53
C GLY A 440 27.63 -4.50 -0.41
N PHE A 441 26.96 -3.48 -0.95
CA PHE A 441 25.82 -3.56 -1.89
C PHE A 441 26.00 -2.73 -3.16
N SER A 442 27.19 -2.18 -3.38
CA SER A 442 27.51 -1.45 -4.61
C SER A 442 27.62 -2.41 -5.80
N PRO A 443 27.10 -2.06 -6.99
CA PRO A 443 27.17 -2.94 -8.17
C PRO A 443 28.60 -3.22 -8.65
N ASN A 444 29.46 -2.20 -8.68
CA ASN A 444 30.90 -2.31 -8.92
C ASN A 444 31.62 -0.97 -8.59
N PRO A 445 32.96 -0.92 -8.57
CA PRO A 445 33.72 0.29 -8.22
C PRO A 445 33.59 1.48 -9.18
N VAL A 446 33.07 1.29 -10.39
CA VAL A 446 32.90 2.35 -11.39
C VAL A 446 31.67 3.22 -11.07
N PHE A 447 30.66 2.64 -10.42
CA PHE A 447 29.47 3.37 -10.03
C PHE A 447 29.64 4.04 -8.68
N ARG A 448 29.26 5.31 -8.59
CA ARG A 448 29.20 6.07 -7.34
C ARG A 448 27.75 6.36 -6.98
N LEU A 449 27.44 6.25 -5.70
CA LEU A 449 26.12 6.62 -5.21
C LEU A 449 25.96 8.15 -5.30
N GLN A 450 24.90 8.60 -5.95
CA GLN A 450 24.50 10.00 -6.03
C GLN A 450 23.04 10.12 -5.61
N ARG A 451 22.70 11.27 -5.03
CA ARG A 451 21.35 11.60 -4.57
C ARG A 451 20.79 12.78 -5.33
N TYR A 452 19.55 12.63 -5.78
CA TYR A 452 18.82 13.65 -6.53
C TYR A 452 17.55 14.02 -5.80
N TRP A 453 17.11 15.27 -5.98
CA TRP A 453 15.87 15.77 -5.41
C TRP A 453 14.96 16.35 -6.49
N GLU A 454 13.65 16.18 -6.27
CA GLU A 454 12.55 16.73 -7.06
C GLU A 454 11.63 17.46 -6.07
N LEU A 455 11.31 18.72 -6.38
CA LEU A 455 10.35 19.52 -5.63
C LEU A 455 9.21 19.92 -6.57
N LYS A 456 8.01 19.39 -6.32
CA LYS A 456 6.79 19.82 -7.01
C LYS A 456 6.12 20.90 -6.17
N ILE A 457 5.91 22.08 -6.75
CA ILE A 457 5.30 23.24 -6.09
C ILE A 457 3.95 23.54 -6.73
N PHE A 458 2.96 23.74 -5.88
CA PHE A 458 1.61 24.18 -6.23
C PHE A 458 1.39 25.50 -5.49
N GLU A 459 1.28 26.58 -6.23
CA GLU A 459 1.10 27.94 -5.69
C GLU A 459 -0.06 28.65 -6.38
N ARG A 460 -0.72 29.56 -5.69
CA ARG A 460 -1.78 30.42 -6.25
C ARG A 460 -1.85 31.74 -5.50
N ASP A 461 -2.37 32.76 -6.16
CA ASP A 461 -2.46 34.12 -5.61
C ASP A 461 -3.70 34.34 -4.74
N ASN A 462 -4.77 33.56 -4.96
CA ASN A 462 -5.95 33.53 -4.08
C ASN A 462 -6.58 32.13 -3.98
N SER A 463 -7.35 31.85 -2.92
CA SER A 463 -7.98 30.56 -2.65
C SER A 463 -9.04 30.12 -3.68
N HIS A 464 -9.48 31.05 -4.52
CA HIS A 464 -10.44 30.82 -5.60
C HIS A 464 -9.79 30.71 -6.98
N MET A 465 -8.49 30.90 -7.07
CA MET A 465 -7.73 30.81 -8.32
C MET A 465 -7.21 29.38 -8.54
N ASN A 466 -6.91 29.08 -9.80
CA ASN A 466 -6.28 27.83 -10.20
C ASN A 466 -4.86 27.71 -9.64
N TRP A 467 -4.43 26.49 -9.35
CA TRP A 467 -3.06 26.19 -8.94
C TRP A 467 -2.07 26.32 -10.10
N ASN A 468 -1.05 27.14 -9.93
CA ASN A 468 0.16 27.16 -10.76
C ASN A 468 1.07 26.03 -10.30
N LYS A 469 1.52 25.19 -11.24
CA LYS A 469 2.34 24.00 -10.94
C LYS A 469 3.72 24.15 -11.59
N ARG A 470 4.77 23.95 -10.81
CA ARG A 470 6.14 23.87 -11.31
C ARG A 470 6.93 22.79 -10.60
N THR A 471 7.92 22.23 -11.28
CA THR A 471 8.81 21.22 -10.72
C THR A 471 10.25 21.68 -10.82
N LEU A 472 10.95 21.61 -9.70
CA LEU A 472 12.37 21.92 -9.58
C LEU A 472 13.14 20.62 -9.34
N TYR A 473 14.38 20.57 -9.83
CA TYR A 473 15.26 19.43 -9.67
C TYR A 473 16.65 19.88 -9.23
N GLY A 474 17.36 18.99 -8.54
CA GLY A 474 18.78 19.20 -8.27
C GLY A 474 19.47 17.96 -7.72
N ARG A 475 20.76 18.11 -7.45
CA ARG A 475 21.59 17.11 -6.80
C ARG A 475 21.76 17.48 -5.33
N VAL A 476 21.80 16.49 -4.46
CA VAL A 476 22.19 16.67 -3.06
C VAL A 476 23.71 16.84 -3.01
N LEU A 477 24.18 17.96 -2.49
CA LEU A 477 25.61 18.21 -2.28
C LEU A 477 25.99 17.68 -0.91
N ASP A 478 26.65 16.52 -0.91
CA ASP A 478 27.17 15.92 0.31
C ASP A 478 28.48 16.58 0.70
N SER A 479 28.87 16.55 1.98
CA SER A 479 30.19 16.99 2.44
C SER A 479 31.35 16.22 1.79
N LEU A 480 31.06 15.13 1.06
CA LEU A 480 31.99 14.34 0.27
C LEU A 480 32.19 14.87 -1.17
N ASP A 481 31.38 15.82 -1.65
CA ASP A 481 31.46 16.37 -3.00
C ASP A 481 31.80 17.87 -2.97
N THR A 482 33.07 18.18 -3.16
CA THR A 482 33.57 19.55 -3.34
C THR A 482 33.45 19.98 -4.82
N ASN A 483 32.24 20.25 -5.31
CA ASN A 483 32.05 21.29 -6.36
C ASN A 483 30.58 21.63 -6.65
N PRO A 484 30.21 22.92 -6.77
CA PRO A 484 28.83 23.36 -6.85
C PRO A 484 28.32 23.52 -8.28
N VAL A 485 27.06 23.14 -8.48
CA VAL A 485 26.09 23.71 -9.44
C VAL A 485 26.46 23.62 -10.94
N CYS A 486 25.84 22.67 -11.64
CA CYS A 486 25.56 22.87 -13.07
C CYS A 486 24.41 23.86 -13.20
N LYS A 487 24.67 25.01 -13.82
CA LYS A 487 23.63 25.87 -14.38
C LYS A 487 22.95 25.13 -15.54
N LEU A 488 21.62 25.26 -15.61
CA LEU A 488 20.72 24.70 -16.62
C LEU A 488 21.18 24.96 -18.05
#